data_AF-A0A8S3XE98-F1
#
_entry.id   AF-A0A8S3XE98-F1
#
_cell.length_a   1.000
_cell.length_b   1.000
_cell.length_c   1.000
_cell.angle_alpha   90.00
_cell.angle_beta   90.00
_cell.angle_gamma   90.00
#
_symmetry.space_group_name_H-M   'P 1'
#
loop_
_entity.id
_entity.type
_entity.pdbx_description
1 polymer ?
#
loop_
_entity_poly.entity_id
_entity_poly.type
_entity_poly.pdbx_seq_one_letter_code
_entity_poly.pdbx_strand_id
1 'polypeptide(L)'
;MTVKGLCRRDATFLTAEVALKYMLRKLNNQKTSLSKSLAEALRKHISERRQPMTAILQFLHNPEEYFKENAETRRDNHSEFPRMSCDEMITSITELIHRLQEQTLNSLQNRSAMSSPAAAYASGEKETSEDDTGY
;
A
#
# COMPACT_ATOMS: atom_id res chain seq x y z
N MET A 1 -4.21 12.50 -23.23
CA MET A 1 -3.02 12.08 -22.44
C MET A 1 -3.43 11.31 -21.19
N THR A 2 -4.35 11.83 -20.37
CA THR A 2 -4.57 11.33 -19.00
C THR A 2 -5.11 9.89 -18.88
N VAL A 3 -6.18 9.53 -19.60
CA VAL A 3 -6.72 8.15 -19.57
C VAL A 3 -5.71 7.16 -20.17
N LYS A 4 -5.09 7.52 -21.30
CA LYS A 4 -4.05 6.68 -21.93
C LYS A 4 -2.83 6.47 -21.03
N GLY A 5 -2.46 7.47 -20.22
CA GLY A 5 -1.38 7.37 -19.24
C GLY A 5 -1.71 6.43 -18.07
N LEU A 6 -2.97 6.44 -17.61
CA LEU A 6 -3.46 5.54 -16.57
C LEU A 6 -3.53 4.08 -17.02
N CYS A 7 -3.81 3.84 -18.30
CA CYS A 7 -3.94 2.48 -18.85
C CYS A 7 -2.60 1.83 -19.23
N ARG A 8 -1.45 2.48 -18.97
CA ARG A 8 -0.14 1.88 -19.27
C ARG A 8 0.27 0.91 -18.16
N ARG A 9 1.00 -0.13 -18.54
CA ARG A 9 1.47 -1.16 -17.60
C ARG A 9 2.49 -0.63 -16.58
N ASP A 10 3.20 0.44 -16.93
CA ASP A 10 4.18 1.16 -16.11
C ASP A 10 3.57 2.33 -15.31
N ALA A 11 2.25 2.50 -15.35
CA ALA A 11 1.60 3.55 -14.58
C ALA A 11 1.81 3.31 -13.08
N THR A 12 2.56 4.21 -12.44
CA THR A 12 2.75 4.17 -10.99
C THR A 12 1.56 4.80 -10.29
N PHE A 13 1.42 4.48 -9.01
CA PHE A 13 0.40 5.10 -8.16
C PHE A 13 0.51 6.64 -8.13
N LEU A 14 1.74 7.19 -8.15
CA LEU A 14 1.96 8.64 -8.25
C LEU A 14 1.48 9.21 -9.58
N THR A 15 1.75 8.53 -10.70
CA THR A 15 1.24 8.95 -12.01
C THR A 15 -0.29 8.97 -12.02
N ALA A 16 -0.92 8.00 -11.37
CA ALA A 16 -2.36 7.96 -11.26
C ALA A 16 -2.92 9.13 -10.44
N GLU A 17 -2.25 9.48 -9.34
CA GLU A 17 -2.66 10.59 -8.51
C GLU A 17 -2.55 11.94 -9.22
N VAL A 18 -1.44 12.18 -9.92
CA VAL A 18 -1.25 13.38 -10.76
C VAL A 18 -2.30 13.44 -11.87
N ALA A 19 -2.62 12.30 -12.49
CA ALA A 19 -3.67 12.19 -13.50
C ALA A 19 -5.05 12.55 -12.94
N LEU A 20 -5.40 12.09 -11.74
CA LEU A 20 -6.66 12.42 -11.06
C LEU A 20 -6.75 13.90 -10.71
N LYS A 21 -5.69 14.49 -10.14
CA LYS A 21 -5.61 15.94 -9.89
C LYS A 21 -5.79 16.75 -11.18
N TYR A 22 -5.13 16.34 -12.25
CA TYR A 22 -5.27 16.98 -13.56
C TYR A 22 -6.69 16.88 -14.14
N MET A 23 -7.34 15.72 -14.02
CA MET A 23 -8.72 15.53 -14.47
C MET A 23 -9.68 16.44 -13.72
N LEU A 24 -9.59 16.52 -12.38
CA LEU A 24 -10.40 17.43 -11.58
C LEU A 24 -10.21 18.88 -11.98
N ARG A 25 -8.95 19.33 -12.13
CA ARG A 25 -8.64 20.70 -12.59
C ARG A 25 -9.26 20.99 -13.95
N LYS A 26 -9.17 20.04 -14.88
CA LYS A 26 -9.74 20.20 -16.23
C LYS A 26 -11.27 20.29 -16.19
N LEU A 27 -11.93 19.46 -15.38
CA LEU A 27 -13.39 19.48 -15.24
C LEU A 27 -13.90 20.77 -14.56
N ASN A 28 -13.18 21.25 -13.54
CA ASN A 28 -13.48 22.51 -12.87
C ASN A 28 -13.35 23.72 -13.83
N ASN A 29 -12.37 23.69 -14.73
CA ASN A 29 -12.16 24.76 -15.71
C ASN A 29 -13.24 24.84 -16.79
N GLN A 30 -13.91 23.73 -17.13
CA GLN A 30 -14.93 23.68 -18.19
C GLN A 30 -16.25 24.35 -17.79
N LYS A 31 -16.53 24.50 -16.48
CA LYS A 31 -17.69 25.21 -15.91
C LYS A 31 -19.09 24.81 -16.46
N THR A 32 -19.23 23.69 -17.15
CA THR A 32 -20.53 23.18 -17.63
C THR A 32 -21.25 22.42 -16.51
N SER A 33 -22.57 22.24 -16.63
CA SER A 33 -23.34 21.43 -15.66
C SER A 33 -22.82 19.98 -15.61
N LEU A 34 -22.54 19.40 -16.78
CA LEU A 34 -21.99 18.05 -16.89
C LEU A 34 -20.59 17.95 -16.26
N SER A 35 -19.71 18.94 -16.50
CA SER A 35 -18.34 18.88 -15.94
C SER A 35 -18.34 19.02 -14.43
N LYS A 36 -19.27 19.79 -13.85
CA LYS A 36 -19.47 19.89 -12.39
C LYS A 36 -19.94 18.56 -11.80
N SER A 37 -20.99 17.94 -12.37
CA SER A 37 -21.50 16.65 -11.89
C SER A 37 -20.44 15.55 -11.98
N LEU A 38 -19.68 15.50 -13.08
CA LEU A 38 -18.59 14.55 -13.24
C LEU A 38 -17.44 14.82 -12.26
N ALA A 39 -17.10 16.09 -12.00
CA ALA A 39 -16.10 16.44 -11.00
C ALA A 39 -16.53 15.99 -9.60
N GLU A 40 -17.78 16.22 -9.21
CA GLU A 40 -18.33 15.76 -7.91
C GLU A 40 -18.29 14.24 -7.76
N ALA A 41 -18.71 13.50 -8.78
CA ALA A 41 -18.62 12.03 -8.77
C ALA A 41 -17.17 11.55 -8.64
N LEU A 42 -16.24 12.22 -9.34
CA LEU A 42 -14.81 11.91 -9.25
C LEU A 42 -14.24 12.22 -7.86
N ARG A 43 -14.61 13.36 -7.26
CA ARG A 43 -14.21 13.72 -5.89
C ARG A 43 -14.66 12.67 -4.89
N LYS A 44 -15.92 12.26 -4.97
CA LYS A 44 -16.49 11.20 -4.12
C LYS A 44 -15.70 9.90 -4.25
N HIS A 45 -15.41 9.48 -5.47
CA HIS A 45 -14.60 8.27 -5.70
C HIS A 45 -13.17 8.38 -5.14
N ILE A 46 -12.55 9.55 -5.23
CA ILE A 46 -11.22 9.80 -4.66
C ILE A 46 -11.29 9.71 -3.13
N SER A 47 -12.26 10.38 -2.49
CA SER A 47 -12.38 10.35 -1.03
C SER A 47 -12.67 8.96 -0.47
N GLU A 48 -13.44 8.14 -1.19
CA GLU A 48 -13.78 6.77 -0.76
C GLU A 48 -12.61 5.78 -0.89
N ARG A 49 -11.70 6.00 -1.85
CA ARG A 49 -10.65 5.03 -2.19
C ARG A 49 -9.23 5.45 -1.86
N ARG A 50 -8.99 6.73 -1.59
CA ARG A 50 -7.65 7.24 -1.30
C ARG A 50 -7.23 6.83 0.11
N GLN A 51 -6.17 6.04 0.20
CA GLN A 51 -5.61 5.60 1.48
C GLN A 51 -4.57 6.60 2.02
N PRO A 52 -4.38 6.71 3.34
CA PRO A 52 -3.34 7.55 3.94
C PRO A 52 -1.92 7.25 3.44
N MET A 53 -1.65 5.98 3.11
CA MET A 53 -0.36 5.54 2.54
C MET A 53 0.02 6.29 1.25
N THR A 54 -0.94 6.88 0.55
CA THR A 54 -0.71 7.73 -0.62
C THR A 54 0.27 8.86 -0.33
N ALA A 55 0.10 9.57 0.79
CA ALA A 55 0.94 10.70 1.15
C ALA A 55 2.36 10.25 1.49
N ILE A 56 2.50 9.10 2.14
CA ILE A 56 3.80 8.49 2.46
C ILE A 56 4.53 8.10 1.17
N LEU A 57 3.84 7.47 0.22
CA LEU A 57 4.43 7.11 -1.07
C LEU A 57 4.89 8.34 -1.86
N GLN A 58 4.13 9.44 -1.83
CA GLN A 58 4.55 10.71 -2.43
C GLN A 58 5.81 11.27 -1.79
N PHE A 59 5.86 11.29 -0.46
CA PHE A 59 7.03 11.77 0.28
C PHE A 59 8.27 10.92 0.00
N LEU A 60 8.15 9.58 0.04
CA LEU A 60 9.27 8.67 -0.23
C LEU A 60 9.78 8.79 -1.66
N HIS A 61 8.90 9.09 -2.62
CA HIS A 61 9.30 9.26 -4.02
C HIS A 61 10.07 10.56 -4.25
N ASN A 62 9.65 11.66 -3.63
CA ASN A 62 10.37 12.94 -3.69
C ASN A 62 10.09 13.80 -2.45
N PRO A 63 10.94 13.72 -1.41
CA PRO A 63 10.68 14.38 -0.13
C PRO A 63 10.79 15.90 -0.24
N GLU A 64 11.68 16.38 -1.09
CA GLU A 64 11.90 17.80 -1.39
C GLU A 64 10.67 18.43 -2.04
N GLU A 65 10.12 17.79 -3.07
CA GLU A 65 8.92 18.26 -3.76
C GLU A 65 7.66 18.10 -2.92
N TYR A 66 7.63 17.11 -2.02
CA TYR A 66 6.49 16.94 -1.14
C TYR A 66 6.25 18.22 -0.33
N PHE A 67 7.26 18.83 0.29
CA PHE A 67 7.02 20.04 1.09
C PHE A 67 6.96 21.36 0.30
N LYS A 68 7.41 21.37 -0.96
CA LYS A 68 7.49 22.57 -1.81
C LYS A 68 6.19 23.04 -2.45
N GLU A 69 5.10 22.28 -2.39
CA GLU A 69 3.86 22.60 -3.12
C GLU A 69 3.24 23.97 -2.70
N ASN A 70 3.14 24.89 -3.67
CA ASN A 70 2.81 26.31 -3.49
C ASN A 70 1.37 26.56 -2.97
N ALA A 71 1.15 27.73 -2.37
CA ALA A 71 -0.13 28.17 -1.78
C ALA A 71 -1.33 28.20 -2.76
N GLU A 72 -1.10 28.22 -4.07
CA GLU A 72 -2.14 28.13 -5.11
C GLU A 72 -2.74 26.73 -5.20
N THR A 73 -1.94 25.68 -4.98
CA THR A 73 -2.37 24.28 -4.93
C THR A 73 -3.11 23.93 -3.63
N ARG A 74 -2.91 24.74 -2.56
CA ARG A 74 -3.56 24.58 -1.25
C ARG A 74 -5.01 25.05 -1.22
N ARG A 75 -5.42 25.97 -2.11
CA ARG A 75 -6.78 26.55 -2.11
C ARG A 75 -7.85 25.67 -2.76
N ASP A 76 -7.48 24.81 -3.71
CA ASP A 76 -8.44 24.08 -4.54
C ASP A 76 -8.59 22.57 -4.20
N ASN A 77 -7.70 21.98 -3.40
CA ASN A 77 -7.58 20.52 -3.26
C ASN A 77 -7.60 19.98 -1.81
N HIS A 78 -7.90 20.84 -0.83
CA HIS A 78 -7.63 20.52 0.58
C HIS A 78 -8.50 19.37 1.14
N SER A 79 -9.65 19.08 0.49
CA SER A 79 -10.55 18.01 0.93
C SER A 79 -10.27 16.68 0.24
N GLU A 80 -9.92 16.69 -1.04
CA GLU A 80 -9.84 15.46 -1.86
C GLU A 80 -8.43 14.86 -1.89
N PHE A 81 -7.42 15.70 -1.69
CA PHE A 81 -6.03 15.27 -1.59
C PHE A 81 -5.38 15.75 -0.28
N PRO A 82 -5.87 15.32 0.90
CA PRO A 82 -5.24 15.64 2.18
C PRO A 82 -3.76 15.22 2.16
N ARG A 83 -2.93 16.11 2.69
CA ARG A 83 -1.52 15.88 2.95
C ARG A 83 -1.35 15.55 4.41
N MET A 84 -0.45 14.62 4.67
CA MET A 84 0.03 14.36 6.02
C MET A 84 1.00 15.47 6.43
N SER A 85 0.85 15.92 7.67
CA SER A 85 1.84 16.72 8.37
C SER A 85 3.14 15.94 8.58
N CYS A 86 4.22 16.65 8.96
CA CYS A 86 5.48 16.01 9.33
C CYS A 86 5.28 14.98 10.45
N ASP A 87 4.52 15.31 11.49
CA ASP A 87 4.33 14.45 12.67
C ASP A 87 3.55 13.19 12.33
N GLU A 88 2.45 13.32 11.57
CA GLU A 88 1.67 12.17 11.08
C GLU A 88 2.52 11.24 10.21
N MET A 89 3.40 11.83 9.40
CA MET A 89 4.28 11.09 8.50
C MET A 89 5.38 10.35 9.25
N ILE A 90 6.03 11.01 10.22
CA ILE A 90 7.01 10.37 11.11
C ILE A 90 6.36 9.19 11.84
N THR A 91 5.17 9.41 12.40
CA THR A 91 4.41 8.38 13.12
C THR A 91 4.11 7.19 12.20
N SER A 92 3.56 7.45 11.03
CA SER A 92 3.16 6.38 10.10
C SER A 92 4.34 5.61 9.52
N ILE A 93 5.47 6.29 9.24
CA ILE A 93 6.70 5.64 8.80
C ILE A 93 7.27 4.77 9.93
N THR A 94 7.27 5.28 11.16
CA THR A 94 7.76 4.53 12.34
C THR A 94 6.94 3.27 12.58
N GLU A 95 5.62 3.36 12.52
CA GLU A 95 4.72 2.20 12.60
C GLU A 95 4.96 1.19 11.47
N LEU A 96 5.16 1.67 10.23
CA LEU A 96 5.51 0.81 9.10
C LEU A 96 6.82 0.06 9.35
N ILE A 97 7.84 0.74 9.84
CA ILE A 97 9.13 0.12 10.16
C ILE A 97 8.96 -0.94 11.24
N HIS A 98 8.24 -0.65 12.32
CA HIS A 98 7.98 -1.63 13.38
C HIS A 98 7.25 -2.87 12.87
N ARG A 99 6.18 -2.69 12.07
CA ARG A 99 5.45 -3.82 11.45
C ARG A 99 6.35 -4.67 10.55
N LEU A 100 7.21 -4.04 9.75
CA LEU A 100 8.14 -4.75 8.87
C LEU A 100 9.20 -5.53 9.67
N GLN A 101 9.72 -4.94 10.74
CA GLN A 101 10.66 -5.62 11.64
C GLN A 101 10.03 -6.82 12.32
N GLU A 102 8.81 -6.68 12.84
CA GLU A 102 8.06 -7.77 13.47
C GLU A 102 7.80 -8.92 12.48
N GLN A 103 7.34 -8.61 11.26
CA GLN A 103 7.13 -9.59 10.20
C GLN A 103 8.42 -10.32 9.84
N THR A 104 9.54 -9.59 9.76
CA THR A 104 10.85 -10.18 9.47
C THR A 104 11.26 -11.13 10.58
N LEU A 105 11.13 -10.74 11.85
CA LEU A 105 11.48 -11.58 13.00
C LEU A 105 10.63 -12.87 13.03
N ASN A 106 9.32 -12.75 12.82
CA ASN A 106 8.40 -13.88 12.75
C ASN A 106 8.76 -14.83 11.60
N SER A 107 9.16 -14.29 10.44
CA SER A 107 9.59 -15.11 9.29
C SER A 107 10.87 -15.91 9.58
N LEU A 108 11.80 -15.34 10.34
CA LEU A 108 13.04 -16.01 10.74
C LEU A 108 12.79 -17.10 11.78
N GLN A 109 11.94 -16.85 12.77
CA GLN A 109 11.56 -17.85 13.78
C GLN A 109 10.84 -19.06 13.15
N ASN A 110 9.92 -18.81 12.21
CA ASN A 110 9.24 -19.89 11.48
C ASN A 110 10.20 -20.72 10.62
N ARG A 111 11.24 -20.11 10.04
CA ARG A 111 12.27 -20.84 9.29
C ARG A 111 13.16 -21.69 10.20
N SER A 112 13.54 -21.20 11.38
CA SER A 112 14.31 -21.96 12.35
C SER A 112 13.55 -23.19 12.86
N ALA A 113 12.23 -23.07 13.07
CA ALA A 113 11.37 -24.17 13.51
C ALA A 113 11.24 -25.31 12.48
N MET A 114 11.25 -25.01 11.17
CA MET A 114 11.20 -26.03 10.12
C MET A 114 12.55 -26.71 9.81
N SER A 115 13.68 -26.18 10.33
CA SER A 115 15.01 -26.79 10.14
C SER A 115 15.38 -27.79 11.24
N SER A 116 14.53 -28.01 12.25
CA SER A 116 14.80 -28.98 13.31
C SER A 116 14.57 -30.41 12.80
N PRO A 117 15.60 -31.30 12.83
CA PRO A 117 15.50 -32.67 12.31
C PRO A 117 14.61 -33.60 13.15
N ALA A 118 13.95 -33.10 14.20
CA ALA A 118 13.12 -33.91 15.09
C ALA A 118 11.84 -34.47 14.45
N ALA A 119 11.40 -33.95 13.29
CA ALA A 119 10.22 -34.48 12.59
C ALA A 119 10.49 -35.77 11.78
N ALA A 120 11.76 -36.16 11.58
CA ALA A 120 12.12 -37.35 10.80
C ALA A 120 12.11 -38.68 11.58
N TYR A 121 11.96 -38.65 12.91
CA TYR A 121 12.10 -39.86 13.75
C TYR A 121 10.77 -40.43 14.28
N ALA A 122 9.61 -39.89 13.90
CA ALA A 122 8.31 -40.36 14.38
C ALA A 122 7.60 -41.33 13.42
N SER A 123 8.35 -42.09 12.61
CA SER A 123 7.82 -43.19 11.79
C SER A 123 8.78 -44.38 11.82
N GLY A 124 9.02 -44.90 13.03
CA GLY A 124 9.49 -46.26 13.24
C GLY A 124 8.28 -47.09 13.67
N GLU A 125 7.69 -47.81 12.72
CA GLU A 125 6.61 -48.75 12.96
C GLU A 125 7.07 -49.83 13.95
N LYS A 126 6.18 -50.19 14.88
CA LYS A 126 6.32 -51.33 15.78
C LYS A 126 6.29 -52.61 14.95
N GLU A 127 7.43 -53.28 14.80
CA GLU A 127 7.44 -54.74 14.57
C GLU A 127 7.34 -55.43 15.93
N THR A 128 6.15 -55.97 16.22
CA THR A 128 5.93 -56.94 17.28
C THR A 128 6.56 -58.26 16.88
N SER A 129 7.59 -58.69 17.61
CA SER A 129 8.13 -60.04 17.57
C SER A 129 7.15 -61.00 18.23
N GLU A 130 6.62 -61.97 17.49
CA GLU A 130 6.09 -63.21 18.03
C GLU A 130 7.17 -64.29 17.86
N ASP A 131 7.83 -64.63 18.96
CA ASP A 131 8.57 -65.89 19.11
C ASP A 131 7.54 -67.00 19.33
N ASP A 132 7.45 -67.95 18.40
CA ASP A 132 6.83 -69.26 18.64
C ASP A 132 7.86 -70.36 18.35
N THR A 133 8.38 -70.94 19.43
CA THR A 133 9.17 -72.17 19.43
C THR A 133 8.27 -73.33 19.84
N GLY A 134 8.09 -74.33 18.98
CA GLY A 134 7.49 -75.59 19.39
C GLY A 134 7.34 -76.60 18.27
N TYR A 135 8.07 -77.71 18.42
CA TYR A 135 8.06 -78.92 17.58
C TYR A 135 6.67 -79.55 17.38
#